data_AF-A8M5A9-F1
#
_entry.id   AF-A8M5A9-F1
#
_cell.length_a   1.000
_cell.length_b   1.000
_cell.length_c   1.000
_cell.angle_alpha   90.00
_cell.angle_beta   90.00
_cell.angle_gamma   90.00
#
_symmetry.space_group_name_H-M   'P 1'
#
loop_
_entity.id
_entity.type
_entity.pdbx_description
1 polymer ?
#
loop_
_entity_poly.entity_id
_entity_poly.type
_entity_poly.pdbx_seq_one_letter_code
_entity_poly.pdbx_strand_id
1 'polypeptide(L)'
;MTAKRALAPKTAVGESAPTATVGELTPTVAVGELARLVWGGVLLAAPGRVLRSVGGHPGLTPPAVLRVLGVRHLAQAVVLLRRPTPAAFRLGAVADGLHALTALALAVDRRRRRIASIDAALAAGWTVHDCLAVGRTGARGMR
;
A
#
# COMPACT_ATOMS: atom_id res chain seq x y z
N MET A 1 4.99 -19.19 58.11
CA MET A 1 5.28 -20.39 57.30
C MET A 1 4.61 -20.24 55.96
N THR A 2 5.43 -20.05 54.92
CA THR A 2 5.08 -19.56 53.59
C THR A 2 4.88 -20.76 52.66
N ALA A 3 3.67 -20.99 52.15
CA ALA A 3 3.42 -22.07 51.20
C ALA A 3 3.82 -21.63 49.78
N LYS A 4 4.90 -22.25 49.29
CA LYS A 4 5.47 -22.08 47.95
C LYS A 4 4.45 -22.47 46.87
N ARG A 5 4.18 -21.52 45.98
CA ARG A 5 3.49 -21.68 44.70
C ARG A 5 4.33 -22.60 43.79
N ALA A 6 3.83 -23.81 43.52
CA ALA A 6 4.43 -24.71 42.53
C ALA A 6 4.03 -24.26 41.11
N LEU A 7 5.03 -23.96 40.30
CA LEU A 7 4.94 -23.55 38.91
C LEU A 7 4.86 -24.81 38.03
N ALA A 8 3.73 -25.03 37.36
CA ALA A 8 3.63 -26.07 36.34
C ALA A 8 4.21 -25.59 34.99
N PRO A 9 4.95 -26.43 34.24
CA PRO A 9 5.63 -26.04 33.02
C PRO A 9 4.71 -25.90 31.80
N LYS A 10 5.01 -24.83 31.07
CA LYS A 10 4.55 -24.38 29.76
C LYS A 10 4.48 -25.51 28.70
N THR A 11 3.28 -25.84 28.26
CA THR A 11 3.04 -26.51 26.96
C THR A 11 1.86 -25.85 26.27
N ALA A 12 2.06 -24.61 25.79
CA ALA A 12 1.19 -24.05 24.76
C ALA A 12 1.57 -24.73 23.44
N VAL A 13 0.82 -25.79 23.15
CA VAL A 13 0.72 -26.46 21.86
C VAL A 13 0.41 -25.43 20.79
N GLY A 14 1.25 -25.41 19.75
CA GLY A 14 0.92 -24.98 18.38
C GLY A 14 0.11 -23.71 18.25
N GLU A 15 0.77 -22.54 18.39
CA GLU A 15 0.27 -21.31 17.82
C GLU A 15 0.36 -21.42 16.29
N SER A 16 -0.68 -22.04 15.73
CA SER A 16 -0.93 -22.05 14.30
C SER A 16 -0.99 -20.59 13.88
N ALA A 17 0.03 -20.14 13.14
CA ALA A 17 0.09 -18.79 12.62
C ALA A 17 -1.28 -18.45 12.01
N PRO A 18 -1.93 -17.34 12.39
CA PRO A 18 -3.22 -16.99 11.83
C PRO A 18 -3.03 -16.81 10.33
N THR A 19 -3.46 -17.81 9.57
CA THR A 19 -3.77 -17.66 8.15
C THR A 19 -4.96 -16.71 8.13
N ALA A 20 -4.68 -15.41 8.11
CA ALA A 20 -5.67 -14.37 7.87
C ALA A 20 -6.42 -14.80 6.61
N THR A 21 -7.62 -15.34 6.81
CA THR A 21 -8.47 -15.74 5.72
C THR A 21 -8.88 -14.45 5.03
N VAL A 22 -8.99 -14.51 3.70
CA VAL A 22 -9.34 -13.38 2.82
C VAL A 22 -10.65 -12.66 3.24
N GLY A 23 -11.38 -13.17 4.23
CA GLY A 23 -12.57 -12.57 4.85
C GLY A 23 -12.36 -11.46 5.89
N GLU A 24 -11.13 -11.11 6.31
CA GLU A 24 -10.92 -10.07 7.35
C GLU A 24 -10.99 -8.61 6.83
N LEU A 25 -10.91 -8.38 5.51
CA LEU A 25 -10.97 -7.04 4.91
C LEU A 25 -12.42 -6.60 4.65
N THR A 26 -12.73 -5.30 4.80
CA THR A 26 -14.01 -4.80 4.25
C THR A 26 -13.97 -4.91 2.73
N PRO A 27 -15.10 -5.16 2.04
CA PRO A 27 -15.14 -5.25 0.58
C PRO A 27 -14.50 -4.03 -0.10
N THR A 28 -14.69 -2.84 0.48
CA THR A 28 -14.11 -1.58 0.01
C THR A 28 -12.58 -1.51 0.12
N VAL A 29 -11.98 -2.07 1.16
CA VAL A 29 -10.51 -2.11 1.30
C VAL A 29 -9.93 -3.16 0.36
N ALA A 30 -10.55 -4.33 0.29
CA ALA A 30 -10.14 -5.38 -0.65
C ALA A 30 -10.19 -4.90 -2.12
N VAL A 31 -11.27 -4.20 -2.52
CA VAL A 31 -11.39 -3.61 -3.86
C VAL A 31 -10.28 -2.58 -4.12
N GLY A 32 -9.93 -1.76 -3.13
CA GLY A 32 -8.82 -0.80 -3.27
C GLY A 32 -7.47 -1.47 -3.46
N GLU A 33 -7.16 -2.51 -2.68
CA GLU A 33 -5.90 -3.24 -2.85
C GLU A 33 -5.85 -4.04 -4.15
N LEU A 34 -6.97 -4.59 -4.62
CA LEU A 34 -7.06 -5.21 -5.94
C LEU A 34 -6.85 -4.20 -7.06
N ALA A 35 -7.44 -3.00 -6.94
CA ALA A 35 -7.20 -1.92 -7.88
C ALA A 35 -5.71 -1.51 -7.88
N ARG A 36 -5.07 -1.45 -6.71
CA ARG A 36 -3.63 -1.16 -6.57
C ARG A 36 -2.78 -2.24 -7.22
N LEU A 37 -3.14 -3.52 -7.02
CA LEU A 37 -2.47 -4.66 -7.64
C LEU A 37 -2.54 -4.59 -9.17
N VAL A 38 -3.73 -4.34 -9.72
CA VAL A 38 -3.95 -4.20 -11.17
C VAL A 38 -3.17 -3.01 -11.71
N TRP A 39 -3.24 -1.85 -11.05
CA TRP A 39 -2.51 -0.65 -11.45
C TRP A 39 -0.99 -0.88 -11.46
N GLY A 40 -0.46 -1.52 -10.41
CA GLY A 40 0.95 -1.88 -10.33
C GLY A 40 1.39 -2.83 -11.45
N GLY A 41 0.54 -3.81 -11.80
CA GLY A 41 0.76 -4.70 -12.93
C GLY A 41 0.80 -3.98 -14.27
N VAL A 42 -0.13 -3.04 -14.50
CA VAL A 42 -0.17 -2.21 -15.73
C VAL A 42 1.09 -1.36 -15.86
N LEU A 43 1.54 -0.72 -14.77
CA LEU A 43 2.77 0.08 -14.75
C LEU A 43 4.02 -0.75 -15.02
N LEU A 44 4.08 -1.98 -14.48
CA LEU A 44 5.20 -2.89 -14.66
C LEU A 44 5.28 -3.45 -16.08
N ALA A 45 4.13 -3.93 -16.61
CA ALA A 45 4.07 -4.60 -17.90
C ALA A 45 4.06 -3.63 -19.09
N ALA A 46 3.42 -2.46 -18.95
CA ALA A 46 3.18 -1.55 -20.05
C ALA A 46 3.52 -0.07 -19.75
N PRO A 47 4.71 0.24 -19.19
CA PRO A 47 5.06 1.60 -18.77
C PRO A 47 5.01 2.61 -19.92
N GLY A 48 5.45 2.22 -21.12
CA GLY A 48 5.41 3.10 -22.29
C GLY A 48 3.99 3.43 -22.77
N ARG A 49 3.02 2.52 -22.61
CA ARG A 49 1.62 2.78 -22.97
C ARG A 49 0.99 3.76 -21.98
N VAL A 50 1.22 3.56 -20.68
CA VAL A 50 0.76 4.47 -19.63
C VAL A 50 1.36 5.85 -19.82
N LEU A 51 2.67 5.94 -20.06
CA LEU A 51 3.33 7.23 -20.25
C LEU A 51 2.73 7.98 -21.44
N ARG A 52 2.46 7.30 -22.57
CA ARG A 52 1.80 7.92 -23.73
C ARG A 52 0.37 8.36 -23.44
N SER A 53 -0.43 7.56 -22.74
CA SER A 53 -1.84 7.90 -22.45
C SER A 53 -1.97 9.14 -21.56
N VAL A 54 -0.98 9.39 -20.69
CA VAL A 54 -0.90 10.61 -19.87
C VAL A 54 -0.07 11.73 -20.52
N GLY A 55 0.18 11.66 -21.83
CA GLY A 55 0.87 12.70 -22.60
C GLY A 55 2.35 12.87 -22.22
N GLY A 56 2.95 11.84 -21.64
CA GLY A 56 4.35 11.84 -21.21
C GLY A 56 5.33 11.40 -22.28
N HIS A 57 6.59 11.78 -22.06
CA HIS A 57 7.71 11.51 -22.97
C HIS A 57 8.82 10.72 -22.25
N PRO A 58 9.36 9.64 -22.85
CA PRO A 58 10.43 8.84 -22.24
C PRO A 58 11.70 9.62 -21.89
N GLY A 59 11.99 10.70 -22.62
CA GLY A 59 13.13 11.59 -22.34
C GLY A 59 12.96 12.44 -21.08
N LEU A 60 11.74 12.62 -20.60
CA LEU A 60 11.47 13.29 -19.34
C LEU A 60 11.30 12.26 -18.23
N THR A 61 10.42 11.27 -18.40
CA THR A 61 10.15 10.24 -17.39
C THR A 61 10.59 8.88 -17.92
N PRO A 62 11.73 8.33 -17.44
CA PRO A 62 12.20 7.04 -17.89
C PRO A 62 11.18 5.93 -17.58
N PRO A 63 10.91 5.00 -18.51
CA PRO A 63 10.00 3.88 -18.26
C PRO A 63 10.39 3.01 -17.05
N ALA A 64 11.67 2.99 -16.69
CA ALA A 64 12.16 2.31 -15.49
C ALA A 64 11.53 2.86 -14.20
N VAL A 65 11.28 4.17 -14.12
CA VAL A 65 10.61 4.80 -12.96
C VAL A 65 9.20 4.23 -12.79
N LEU A 66 8.44 4.11 -13.88
CA LEU A 66 7.10 3.53 -13.86
C LEU A 66 7.13 2.06 -13.44
N ARG A 67 8.13 1.29 -13.87
CA ARG A 67 8.28 -0.11 -13.44
C ARG A 67 8.58 -0.22 -11.95
N VAL A 68 9.46 0.62 -11.41
CA VAL A 68 9.76 0.66 -9.97
C VAL A 68 8.51 1.02 -9.18
N LEU A 69 7.74 2.01 -9.65
CA LEU A 69 6.45 2.37 -9.05
C LEU A 69 5.45 1.19 -9.12
N GLY A 70 5.41 0.48 -10.25
CA GLY A 70 4.60 -0.72 -10.42
C GLY A 70 4.96 -1.83 -9.44
N VAL A 71 6.26 -2.13 -9.27
CA VAL A 71 6.75 -3.09 -8.27
C VAL A 71 6.34 -2.68 -6.86
N ARG A 72 6.45 -1.40 -6.52
CA ARG A 72 6.04 -0.89 -5.22
C ARG A 72 4.55 -1.13 -4.96
N HIS A 73 3.67 -0.76 -5.91
CA HIS A 73 2.23 -1.00 -5.77
C HIS A 73 1.89 -2.48 -5.64
N LEU A 74 2.55 -3.35 -6.41
CA LEU A 74 2.38 -4.80 -6.30
C LEU A 74 2.83 -5.33 -4.93
N ALA A 75 4.01 -4.93 -4.47
CA ALA A 75 4.52 -5.35 -3.16
C ALA A 75 3.59 -4.89 -2.03
N GLN A 76 3.16 -3.63 -2.05
CA GLN A 76 2.25 -3.07 -1.06
C GLN A 76 0.89 -3.78 -1.08
N ALA A 77 0.27 -3.96 -2.25
CA ALA A 77 -1.00 -4.67 -2.37
C ALA A 77 -0.90 -6.13 -1.90
N VAL A 78 0.17 -6.85 -2.25
CA VAL A 78 0.39 -8.23 -1.79
C VAL A 78 0.55 -8.28 -0.27
N VAL A 79 1.32 -7.36 0.32
CA VAL A 79 1.49 -7.28 1.78
C VAL A 79 0.16 -6.99 2.47
N LEU A 80 -0.61 -6.00 1.98
CA LEU A 80 -1.87 -5.58 2.59
C LEU A 80 -2.99 -6.60 2.42
N LEU A 81 -3.02 -7.34 1.30
CA LEU A 81 -3.95 -8.46 1.10
C LEU A 81 -3.60 -9.68 1.97
N ARG A 82 -2.31 -9.94 2.23
CA ARG A 82 -1.86 -11.08 3.06
C ARG A 82 -1.84 -10.79 4.56
N ARG A 83 -1.59 -9.53 4.95
CA ARG A 83 -1.43 -9.09 6.33
C ARG A 83 -2.13 -7.73 6.55
N PRO A 84 -3.47 -7.70 6.59
CA PRO A 84 -4.26 -6.48 6.65
C PRO A 84 -4.25 -5.80 8.03
N THR A 85 -3.08 -5.42 8.52
CA THR A 85 -2.92 -4.82 9.85
C THR A 85 -2.95 -3.29 9.78
N PRO A 86 -3.46 -2.59 10.83
CA PRO A 86 -3.43 -1.13 10.87
C PRO A 86 -2.02 -0.55 10.73
N ALA A 87 -1.00 -1.23 11.25
CA ALA A 87 0.39 -0.81 11.12
C ALA A 87 0.88 -0.86 9.66
N ALA A 88 0.53 -1.91 8.91
CA ALA A 88 0.89 -2.03 7.50
C ALA A 88 0.22 -0.94 6.66
N PHE A 89 -1.07 -0.66 6.88
CA PHE A 89 -1.77 0.44 6.20
C PHE A 89 -1.18 1.81 6.55
N ARG A 90 -0.79 2.07 7.82
CA ARG A 90 -0.11 3.32 8.19
C ARG A 90 1.21 3.51 7.44
N LEU A 91 2.02 2.45 7.34
CA LEU A 91 3.28 2.50 6.60
C LEU A 91 3.05 2.77 5.11
N GLY A 92 2.05 2.13 4.51
CA GLY A 92 1.61 2.39 3.13
C GLY A 92 1.19 3.85 2.94
N ALA A 93 0.35 4.37 3.81
CA ALA A 93 -0.09 5.77 3.79
C ALA A 93 1.07 6.76 3.88
N VAL A 94 2.03 6.53 4.79
CA VAL A 94 3.21 7.41 4.93
C VAL A 94 4.06 7.38 3.66
N ALA A 95 4.32 6.19 3.12
CA ALA A 95 5.10 6.05 1.90
C ALA A 95 4.40 6.76 0.72
N ASP A 96 3.09 6.57 0.56
CA ASP A 96 2.31 7.17 -0.52
C ASP A 96 2.21 8.70 -0.36
N GLY A 97 2.08 9.19 0.87
CA GLY A 97 2.06 10.61 1.17
C GLY A 97 3.38 11.30 0.87
N LEU A 98 4.50 10.72 1.29
CA LEU A 98 5.84 11.23 0.96
C LEU A 98 6.09 11.26 -0.55
N HIS A 99 5.60 10.24 -1.26
CA HIS A 99 5.68 10.20 -2.71
C HIS A 99 4.83 11.28 -3.37
N ALA A 100 3.60 11.49 -2.89
CA ALA A 100 2.73 12.56 -3.37
C ALA A 100 3.37 13.94 -3.22
N LEU A 101 4.04 14.21 -2.08
CA LEU A 101 4.76 15.46 -1.85
C LEU A 101 5.93 15.64 -2.81
N THR A 102 6.69 14.57 -3.07
CA THR A 102 7.80 14.60 -4.02
C THR A 102 7.31 14.84 -5.45
N ALA A 103 6.25 14.14 -5.86
CA ALA A 103 5.61 14.34 -7.17
C ALA A 103 5.03 15.76 -7.31
N LEU A 104 4.44 16.30 -6.24
CA LEU A 104 3.95 17.68 -6.23
C LEU A 104 5.11 18.69 -6.37
N ALA A 105 6.24 18.46 -5.70
CA ALA A 105 7.44 19.27 -5.88
C ALA A 105 7.96 19.21 -7.32
N LEU A 106 7.95 18.03 -7.95
CA LEU A 106 8.29 17.89 -9.37
C LEU A 106 7.31 18.60 -10.31
N ALA A 107 6.07 18.84 -9.86
CA ALA A 107 5.08 19.56 -10.65
C ALA A 107 5.38 21.06 -10.81
N VAL A 108 6.36 21.59 -10.06
CA VAL A 108 6.88 22.96 -10.24
C VAL A 108 7.64 23.10 -11.56
N ASP A 109 8.29 22.03 -12.05
CA ASP A 109 8.90 22.02 -13.39
C ASP A 109 7.79 21.97 -14.45
N ARG A 110 7.65 23.06 -15.21
CA ARG A 110 6.65 23.19 -16.28
C ARG A 110 6.72 22.06 -17.31
N ARG A 111 7.90 21.49 -17.56
CA ARG A 111 8.06 20.37 -18.51
C ARG A 111 7.44 19.08 -18.00
N ARG A 112 7.34 18.91 -16.68
CA ARG A 112 6.86 17.69 -16.01
C ARG A 112 5.52 17.87 -15.32
N ARG A 113 5.07 19.13 -15.16
CA ARG A 113 3.89 19.53 -14.39
C ARG A 113 2.69 18.62 -14.57
N ARG A 114 2.26 18.37 -15.80
CA ARG A 114 1.08 17.55 -16.06
C ARG A 114 1.22 16.13 -15.52
N ILE A 115 2.33 15.45 -15.83
CA ILE A 115 2.56 14.06 -15.40
C ILE A 115 2.74 14.03 -13.88
N ALA A 116 3.56 14.93 -13.34
CA ALA A 116 3.87 15.01 -11.92
C ALA A 116 2.62 15.34 -11.08
N SER A 117 1.70 16.17 -11.59
CA SER A 117 0.41 16.42 -10.94
C SER A 117 -0.53 15.21 -10.96
N ILE A 118 -0.59 14.46 -12.08
CA ILE A 118 -1.38 13.22 -12.15
C ILE A 118 -0.82 12.19 -11.15
N ASP A 119 0.50 12.04 -11.13
CA ASP A 119 1.19 11.12 -10.22
C ASP A 119 0.96 11.50 -8.75
N ALA A 120 1.08 12.80 -8.42
CA ALA A 120 0.78 13.32 -7.09
C ALA A 120 -0.68 13.07 -6.69
N ALA A 121 -1.64 13.25 -7.60
CA ALA A 121 -3.05 13.01 -7.33
C ALA A 121 -3.35 11.53 -7.07
N LEU A 122 -2.75 10.62 -7.86
CA LEU A 122 -2.87 9.18 -7.65
C LEU A 122 -2.26 8.76 -6.31
N ALA A 123 -1.04 9.22 -6.01
CA ALA A 123 -0.36 8.95 -4.75
C ALA A 123 -1.15 9.47 -3.53
N ALA A 124 -1.74 10.66 -3.63
CA ALA A 124 -2.62 11.20 -2.60
C ALA A 124 -3.89 10.34 -2.43
N GLY A 125 -4.49 9.86 -3.53
CA GLY A 125 -5.63 8.95 -3.49
C GLY A 125 -5.32 7.64 -2.75
N TRP A 126 -4.16 7.05 -3.02
CA TRP A 126 -3.66 5.87 -2.32
C TRP A 126 -3.41 6.12 -0.82
N THR A 127 -2.85 7.29 -0.49
CA THR A 127 -2.65 7.71 0.91
C THR A 127 -3.98 7.78 1.67
N VAL A 128 -4.99 8.40 1.06
CA VAL A 128 -6.33 8.51 1.66
C VAL A 128 -6.95 7.13 1.83
N HIS A 129 -6.82 6.25 0.82
CA HIS A 129 -7.30 4.88 0.91
C HIS A 129 -6.73 4.15 2.13
N ASP A 130 -5.41 4.18 2.29
CA ASP A 130 -4.70 3.51 3.38
C ASP A 130 -5.08 4.11 4.74
N CYS A 131 -5.18 5.45 4.87
CA CYS A 131 -5.65 6.10 6.09
C CYS A 131 -7.07 5.66 6.48
N LEU A 132 -7.99 5.57 5.52
CA LEU A 132 -9.35 5.07 5.76
C LEU A 132 -9.35 3.58 6.12
N ALA A 133 -8.44 2.78 5.58
CA ALA A 133 -8.28 1.37 5.93
C ALA A 133 -7.78 1.19 7.37
N VAL A 134 -6.89 2.07 7.86
CA VAL A 134 -6.45 2.08 9.29
C VAL A 134 -7.64 2.25 10.23
N GLY A 135 -8.53 3.21 9.95
CA GLY A 135 -9.70 3.47 10.79
C GLY A 135 -10.67 2.28 10.86
N ARG A 136 -10.84 1.56 9.74
CA ARG A 136 -11.75 0.40 9.66
C ARG A 136 -11.16 -0.88 10.25
N THR A 137 -9.84 -1.08 10.12
CA THR A 137 -9.15 -2.23 10.73
C THR A 137 -9.00 -2.05 12.24
N GLY A 138 -8.74 -0.84 12.72
CA GLY A 138 -8.69 -0.52 14.15
C GLY A 138 -10.03 -0.70 14.87
N ALA A 139 -11.14 -0.28 14.26
CA ALA A 139 -12.49 -0.43 14.84
C ALA A 139 -12.94 -1.90 15.00
N ARG A 140 -12.35 -2.84 14.25
CA ARG A 140 -12.65 -4.28 14.35
C ARG A 140 -11.87 -4.97 15.45
N GLY A 141 -10.62 -4.58 15.72
CA GLY A 141 -9.81 -5.17 16.79
C GLY A 141 -10.26 -4.80 18.22
N MET A 142 -11.20 -3.86 18.35
CA MET A 142 -11.80 -3.46 19.63
C MET A 142 -13.14 -4.15 19.95
N ARG A 143 -13.65 -4.97 19.03
CA ARG A 143 -14.87 -5.78 19.23
C ARG A 143 -14.49 -7.23 19.50
#